data_AF-A0A8X6L0I1-F1
#
_entry.id   AF-A0A8X6L0I1-F1
#
_cell.length_a   1.000
_cell.length_b   1.000
_cell.length_c   1.000
_cell.angle_alpha   90.00
_cell.angle_beta   90.00
_cell.angle_gamma   90.00
#
_symmetry.space_group_name_H-M   'P 1'
#
loop_
_entity.id
_entity.type
_entity.pdbx_description
1 polymer ?
#
loop_
_entity_poly.entity_id
_entity_poly.type
_entity_poly.pdbx_seq_one_letter_code
_entity_poly.pdbx_strand_id
1 'polypeptide(L)'
;MKLSDLGEPWVVKREIAIIVLLYGAGLRISEALNLGVSDINNESLIVTGKGDKQRQVFILPVVKKCIQEYVKACPYLGINDEAQYLFLGVRGKKLGRTYVANRLQKIRRMLNLPEIYLHMHFVIVLLLICFRKILT
;
A
#
# COMPACT_ATOMS: atom_id res chain seq x y z
N MET A 1 -13.57 -8.79 -14.49
CA MET A 1 -12.30 -8.05 -14.54
C MET A 1 -11.37 -8.63 -13.48
N LYS A 2 -10.31 -9.30 -13.89
CA LYS A 2 -9.31 -9.89 -12.99
C LYS A 2 -8.39 -8.77 -12.48
N LEU A 3 -7.73 -8.94 -11.32
CA LEU A 3 -6.72 -7.98 -10.87
C LEU A 3 -5.56 -7.80 -11.87
N SER A 4 -5.37 -8.75 -12.78
CA SER A 4 -4.44 -8.65 -13.91
C SER A 4 -4.76 -7.52 -14.90
N ASP A 5 -5.99 -7.01 -14.91
CA ASP A 5 -6.43 -5.99 -15.87
C ASP A 5 -6.06 -4.55 -15.40
N LEU A 6 -5.23 -4.43 -14.36
CA LEU A 6 -4.93 -3.18 -13.64
C LEU A 6 -3.62 -2.52 -14.07
N GLY A 7 -2.92 -3.08 -15.05
CA GLY A 7 -1.69 -2.55 -15.62
C GLY A 7 -0.52 -3.53 -15.48
N GLU A 8 0.69 -2.99 -15.50
CA GLU A 8 1.93 -3.76 -15.31
C GLU A 8 1.87 -4.67 -14.07
N PRO A 9 2.41 -5.91 -14.12
CA PRO A 9 2.33 -6.84 -12.99
C PRO A 9 2.82 -6.28 -11.64
N TRP A 10 3.85 -5.41 -11.68
CA TRP A 10 4.39 -4.77 -10.47
C TRP A 10 3.46 -3.69 -9.89
N VAL A 11 2.63 -3.05 -10.73
CA VAL A 11 1.62 -2.06 -10.30
C VAL A 11 0.56 -2.73 -9.45
N VAL A 12 0.15 -3.96 -9.80
CA VAL A 12 -0.79 -4.74 -9.00
C VAL A 12 -0.21 -5.04 -7.62
N LYS A 13 1.06 -5.47 -7.56
CA LYS A 13 1.76 -5.71 -6.30
C LYS A 13 1.90 -4.45 -5.46
N ARG A 14 2.17 -3.29 -6.10
CA ARG A 14 2.18 -1.97 -5.43
C ARG A 14 0.84 -1.67 -4.76
N GLU A 15 -0.26 -1.87 -5.48
CA GLU A 15 -1.60 -1.60 -4.95
C GLU A 15 -1.94 -2.52 -3.78
N ILE A 16 -1.61 -3.81 -3.88
CA ILE A 16 -1.77 -4.76 -2.78
C ILE A 16 -0.96 -4.32 -1.56
N ALA A 17 0.32 -3.95 -1.74
CA ALA A 17 1.19 -3.49 -0.66
C ALA A 17 0.63 -2.24 0.03
N ILE A 18 0.15 -1.25 -0.73
CA ILE A 18 -0.49 -0.04 -0.19
C ILE A 18 -1.73 -0.41 0.63
N ILE A 19 -2.64 -1.21 0.07
CA ILE A 19 -3.89 -1.63 0.75
C ILE A 19 -3.54 -2.34 2.06
N VAL A 20 -2.62 -3.29 2.02
CA VAL A 20 -2.23 -4.07 3.20
C VAL A 20 -1.52 -3.21 4.25
N LEU A 21 -0.79 -2.16 3.88
CA LEU A 21 -0.24 -1.20 4.84
C LEU A 21 -1.31 -0.33 5.50
N LEU A 22 -2.22 0.22 4.70
CA LEU A 22 -3.28 1.09 5.20
C LEU A 22 -4.19 0.34 6.18
N TYR A 23 -4.54 -0.91 5.86
CA TYR A 23 -5.49 -1.69 6.66
C TYR A 23 -4.84 -2.66 7.64
N GLY A 24 -3.71 -3.27 7.29
CA GLY A 24 -3.00 -4.22 8.14
C GLY A 24 -2.09 -3.55 9.17
N ALA A 25 -1.64 -2.32 8.92
CA ALA A 25 -0.81 -1.55 9.85
C ALA A 25 -1.46 -0.23 10.29
N GLY A 26 -2.65 0.12 9.76
CA GLY A 26 -3.43 1.28 10.22
C GLY A 26 -2.83 2.63 9.82
N LEU A 27 -2.02 2.68 8.76
CA LEU A 27 -1.35 3.92 8.32
C LEU A 27 -2.33 4.84 7.60
N ARG A 28 -2.08 6.15 7.71
CA ARG A 28 -2.70 7.12 6.80
C ARG A 28 -2.12 7.04 5.40
N ILE A 29 -2.90 7.41 4.37
CA ILE A 29 -2.40 7.45 2.98
C ILE A 29 -1.14 8.31 2.88
N SER A 30 -1.11 9.47 3.53
CA SER A 30 0.06 10.34 3.55
C SER A 30 1.27 9.71 4.24
N GLU A 31 1.04 8.97 5.33
CA GLU A 31 2.10 8.27 6.06
C GLU A 31 2.69 7.15 5.20
N ALA A 32 1.84 6.30 4.61
CA ALA A 32 2.27 5.22 3.74
C ALA A 32 3.05 5.71 2.50
N LEU A 33 2.62 6.82 1.89
CA LEU A 33 3.28 7.39 0.71
C LEU A 33 4.58 8.15 1.02
N ASN A 34 4.85 8.42 2.30
CA ASN A 34 6.10 9.04 2.75
C ASN A 34 7.13 8.03 3.24
N LEU A 35 6.78 6.75 3.37
CA LEU A 35 7.74 5.71 3.71
C LEU A 35 8.82 5.61 2.65
N GLY A 36 10.08 5.56 3.08
CA GLY A 36 11.22 5.09 2.31
C GLY A 36 11.42 3.58 2.47
N VAL A 37 12.31 3.01 1.67
CA VAL A 37 12.69 1.58 1.80
C VAL A 37 13.42 1.33 3.11
N SER A 38 14.22 2.29 3.58
CA SER A 38 14.96 2.26 4.84
C SER A 38 14.10 2.31 6.09
N ASP A 39 12.85 2.77 5.99
CA ASP A 39 11.93 2.86 7.14
C ASP A 39 11.34 1.49 7.52
N ILE A 40 11.66 0.45 6.75
CA ILE A 40 11.11 -0.89 6.88
C ILE A 40 12.13 -1.81 7.54
N ASN A 41 11.82 -2.22 8.76
CA ASN A 41 12.59 -3.20 9.50
C ASN A 41 11.96 -4.59 9.40
N ASN A 42 12.57 -5.57 10.06
CA ASN A 42 12.14 -6.96 9.99
C ASN A 42 10.71 -7.18 10.49
N GLU A 43 10.26 -6.44 11.49
CA GLU A 43 8.96 -6.62 12.15
C GLU A 43 8.21 -5.30 12.36
N SER A 44 8.80 -4.17 11.95
CA SER A 44 8.26 -2.85 12.23
C SER A 44 8.54 -1.85 11.11
N LEU A 45 7.80 -0.75 11.15
CA LEU A 45 7.94 0.41 10.29
C LEU A 45 8.16 1.65 11.16
N ILE A 46 9.01 2.55 10.71
CA ILE A 46 9.11 3.90 11.29
C ILE A 46 8.15 4.81 10.50
N VAL A 47 7.20 5.43 11.19
CA VAL A 47 6.21 6.30 10.58
C VAL A 47 6.33 7.72 11.14
N THR A 48 6.46 8.69 10.25
CA THR A 48 6.48 10.12 10.59
C THR A 48 5.07 10.70 10.57
N GLY A 49 4.62 11.16 11.74
CA GLY A 49 3.30 11.75 11.96
C GLY A 49 3.30 13.28 12.01
N LYS A 50 2.25 13.85 12.63
CA LYS A 50 2.11 15.30 12.78
C LYS A 50 3.23 15.88 13.67
N GLY A 51 3.80 17.00 13.23
CA GLY A 51 4.88 17.68 13.95
C GLY A 51 6.21 16.93 13.86
N ASP A 52 6.41 16.17 12.78
CA ASP A 52 7.63 15.39 12.51
C ASP A 52 7.97 14.33 13.57
N LYS A 53 6.98 13.96 14.39
CA LYS A 53 7.14 12.93 15.40
C LYS A 53 7.12 11.55 14.76
N GLN A 54 8.16 10.77 15.04
CA GLN A 54 8.25 9.39 14.60
C GLN A 54 7.62 8.44 15.62
N ARG A 55 7.04 7.35 15.13
CA ARG A 55 6.60 6.22 15.95
C ARG A 55 6.92 4.91 15.25
N GLN A 56 7.19 3.89 16.04
CA GLN A 56 7.34 2.53 15.54
C GLN A 56 5.97 1.84 15.45
N VAL A 57 5.70 1.21 14.31
CA VAL A 57 4.48 0.43 14.07
C VAL A 57 4.88 -1.00 13.76
N PHE A 58 4.47 -1.95 14.59
CA PHE A 58 4.69 -3.38 14.32
C PHE A 58 3.76 -3.85 13.22
N ILE A 59 4.27 -4.70 12.33
CA ILE A 59 3.54 -5.18 11.16
C ILE A 59 3.42 -6.69 11.13
N LEU A 60 2.30 -7.17 10.60
CA LEU A 60 2.08 -8.60 10.40
C LEU A 60 3.03 -9.15 9.32
N PRO A 61 3.44 -10.43 9.39
CA PRO A 61 4.29 -11.05 8.38
C PRO A 61 3.77 -10.92 6.94
N VAL A 62 2.44 -10.92 6.78
CA VAL A 62 1.79 -10.74 5.47
C VAL A 62 2.01 -9.35 4.89
N VAL A 63 2.04 -8.31 5.73
CA VAL A 63 2.33 -6.93 5.30
C VAL A 63 3.74 -6.86 4.73
N LYS A 64 4.71 -7.42 5.46
CA LYS A 64 6.09 -7.52 5.03
C LYS A 64 6.22 -8.26 3.70
N LYS A 65 5.58 -9.42 3.57
CA LYS A 65 5.60 -10.23 2.34
C LYS A 65 5.11 -9.42 1.14
N CYS A 66 3.96 -8.76 1.24
CA CYS A 66 3.41 -7.94 0.16
C CYS A 66 4.34 -6.80 -0.25
N ILE A 67 4.97 -6.13 0.72
CA ILE A 67 5.94 -5.08 0.44
C ILE A 67 7.17 -5.64 -0.28
N GLN A 68 7.74 -6.73 0.22
CA GLN A 68 8.92 -7.35 -0.39
C GLN A 68 8.64 -7.82 -1.82
N GLU A 69 7.46 -8.37 -2.08
CA GLU A 69 7.04 -8.75 -3.42
C GLU A 69 6.94 -7.55 -4.36
N TYR A 70 6.41 -6.41 -3.87
CA TYR A 70 6.39 -5.18 -4.64
C TYR A 70 7.79 -4.63 -4.90
N VAL A 71 8.65 -4.56 -3.86
CA VAL A 71 10.03 -4.06 -3.98
C VAL A 71 10.80 -4.87 -5.02
N LYS A 72 10.69 -6.21 -4.99
CA LYS A 72 11.34 -7.10 -5.97
C LYS A 72 10.82 -6.92 -7.40
N ALA A 73 9.56 -6.55 -7.57
CA ALA A 73 8.93 -6.42 -8.88
C ALA A 73 9.05 -5.00 -9.48
N CYS A 74 9.26 -3.99 -8.65
CA CYS A 74 9.29 -2.59 -9.07
C CYS A 74 10.59 -2.30 -9.85
N PRO A 75 10.52 -1.86 -11.12
CA PRO A 75 11.71 -1.62 -11.93
C PRO A 75 12.53 -0.41 -11.48
N TYR A 76 11.98 0.44 -10.61
CA TYR A 76 12.61 1.70 -10.19
C TYR A 76 13.32 1.61 -8.83
N LEU A 77 12.96 0.61 -8.01
CA LEU A 77 13.57 0.40 -6.70
C LEU A 77 14.79 -0.50 -6.89
N GLY A 78 16.00 0.07 -6.75
CA GLY A 78 17.28 -0.60 -6.99
C GLY A 78 18.08 -0.09 -8.19
N ILE A 79 17.46 0.68 -9.09
CA ILE A 79 18.16 1.39 -10.19
C ILE A 79 18.55 2.81 -9.78
N ASN A 80 17.85 3.40 -8.81
CA ASN A 80 18.17 4.71 -8.25
C ASN A 80 18.48 4.55 -6.76
N ASP A 81 19.73 4.78 -6.37
CA ASP A 81 20.12 4.99 -4.95
C ASP A 81 19.41 6.21 -4.33
N GLU A 82 18.72 7.01 -5.14
CA GLU A 82 17.96 8.20 -4.74
C GLU A 82 16.45 7.96 -4.49
N ALA A 83 15.95 6.71 -4.60
CA ALA A 83 14.53 6.44 -4.40
C ALA A 83 14.11 6.67 -2.93
N GLN A 84 13.86 7.94 -2.57
CA GLN A 84 13.48 8.39 -1.24
C GLN A 84 12.12 7.83 -0.78
N TYR A 85 11.29 7.37 -1.73
CA TYR A 85 9.94 6.88 -1.46
C TYR A 85 9.77 5.44 -1.94
N LEU A 86 9.18 4.62 -1.06
CA LEU A 86 8.82 3.23 -1.33
C LEU A 86 7.82 3.12 -2.48
N PHE A 87 6.77 3.96 -2.49
CA PHE A 87 5.71 3.88 -3.48
C PHE A 87 5.91 4.83 -4.65
N LEU A 88 6.15 4.24 -5.82
CA LEU A 88 6.43 4.96 -7.05
C LEU A 88 5.31 4.79 -8.09
N GLY A 89 5.09 5.84 -8.87
CA GLY A 89 4.24 5.84 -10.04
C GLY A 89 4.90 5.17 -11.23
N VAL A 90 4.15 4.99 -12.31
CA VAL A 90 4.62 4.36 -13.56
C VAL A 90 5.73 5.14 -14.29
N ARG A 91 6.10 6.32 -13.79
CA ARG A 91 7.21 7.16 -14.27
C ARG A 91 8.38 7.19 -13.30
N GLY A 92 8.41 6.31 -12.29
CA GLY A 92 9.45 6.27 -11.26
C GLY A 92 9.43 7.44 -10.26
N LYS A 93 8.44 8.34 -10.32
CA LYS A 93 8.27 9.44 -9.36
C LYS A 93 7.38 9.04 -8.19
N LYS A 94 7.43 9.79 -7.08
CA LYS A 94 6.57 9.58 -5.91
C LYS A 94 5.11 9.43 -6.31
N LEU A 95 4.44 8.42 -5.76
CA LEU A 95 3.02 8.20 -6.03
C LEU A 95 2.16 9.29 -5.37
N GLY A 96 1.18 9.80 -6.11
CA GLY A 96 0.28 10.86 -5.63
C GLY A 96 -0.83 10.35 -4.71
N ARG A 97 -1.17 11.14 -3.68
CA ARG A 97 -2.27 10.83 -2.74
C ARG A 97 -3.63 10.66 -3.45
N THR A 98 -3.95 11.55 -4.38
CA THR A 98 -5.22 11.53 -5.13
C THR A 98 -5.36 10.26 -5.95
N TYR A 99 -4.25 9.78 -6.54
CA TYR A 99 -4.25 8.51 -7.28
C TYR A 99 -4.66 7.34 -6.37
N VAL A 100 -4.04 7.22 -5.18
CA VAL A 100 -4.36 6.15 -4.23
C VAL A 100 -5.82 6.27 -3.75
N ALA A 101 -6.28 7.47 -3.42
CA ALA A 101 -7.67 7.69 -2.99
C ALA A 101 -8.69 7.27 -4.07
N ASN A 102 -8.47 7.70 -5.32
CA ASN A 102 -9.32 7.31 -6.45
C ASN A 102 -9.27 5.80 -6.69
N ARG A 103 -8.09 5.19 -6.51
CA ARG A 103 -7.90 3.76 -6.70
C ARG A 103 -8.66 2.93 -5.67
N LEU A 104 -8.57 3.32 -4.40
CA LEU A 104 -9.35 2.71 -3.31
C LEU A 104 -10.86 2.86 -3.55
N GLN A 105 -11.31 4.03 -4.02
CA GLN A 105 -12.72 4.24 -4.37
C GLN A 105 -13.16 3.33 -5.52
N LYS A 106 -12.31 3.15 -6.55
CA LYS A 106 -12.59 2.22 -7.66
C LYS A 106 -12.69 0.77 -7.17
N ILE A 107 -11.75 0.32 -6.33
CA ILE A 107 -11.78 -1.03 -5.74
C ILE A 107 -13.03 -1.22 -4.89
N ARG A 108 -13.40 -0.24 -4.06
CA ARG A 108 -14.65 -0.27 -3.28
C ARG A 108 -15.88 -0.50 -4.16
N ARG A 109 -15.99 0.28 -5.25
CA ARG A 109 -17.10 0.16 -6.22
C ARG A 109 -17.11 -1.21 -6.88
N MET A 110 -15.96 -1.74 -7.27
CA MET A 110 -15.85 -3.07 -7.88
C MET A 110 -16.29 -4.19 -6.92
N LEU A 111 -16.10 -4.00 -5.62
CA LEU A 111 -16.50 -4.96 -4.59
C LEU A 111 -17.95 -4.74 -4.10
N ASN A 112 -18.71 -3.80 -4.70
CA ASN A 112 -20.06 -3.43 -4.29
C ASN A 112 -20.18 -3.08 -2.80
N LEU A 113 -19.14 -2.46 -2.24
CA LEU A 113 -19.13 -2.08 -0.84
C LEU A 113 -19.82 -0.73 -0.66
N PRO A 114 -20.72 -0.58 0.34
CA PRO A 114 -21.36 0.68 0.69
C PRO A 114 -20.40 1.87 0.88
N GLU A 115 -20.93 3.09 0.71
CA GLU A 115 -20.12 4.31 0.76
C GLU A 115 -19.54 4.61 2.15
N ILE A 116 -20.20 4.14 3.21
CA ILE A 116 -19.78 4.30 4.60
C ILE A 116 -18.40 3.68 4.91
N TYR A 117 -17.92 2.74 4.07
CA TYR A 117 -16.63 2.08 4.23
C TYR A 117 -15.43 2.90 3.70
N LEU A 118 -15.63 4.14 3.24
CA LEU A 118 -14.54 5.04 2.85
C LEU A 118 -13.84 5.73 4.03
N HIS A 119 -14.46 5.73 5.22
CA HIS A 119 -13.80 6.25 6.41
C HIS A 119 -12.80 5.22 6.96
N MET A 120 -11.58 5.71 7.25
CA MET A 120 -10.39 4.98 7.73
C MET A 120 -10.61 4.02 8.92
N HIS A 121 -11.77 4.05 9.56
CA HIS A 121 -12.06 3.33 10.80
C HIS A 121 -12.81 1.99 10.65
N PHE A 122 -13.34 1.59 9.47
CA PHE A 122 -14.28 0.44 9.42
C PHE A 122 -14.02 -0.62 8.33
N VAL A 123 -12.76 -0.91 7.99
CA VAL A 123 -12.42 -1.76 6.83
C VAL A 123 -11.78 -3.12 7.20
N ILE A 124 -11.88 -3.54 8.47
CA ILE A 124 -11.49 -4.90 8.90
C ILE A 124 -12.25 -5.98 8.08
N VAL A 125 -13.45 -5.67 7.58
CA VAL A 125 -14.26 -6.57 6.73
C VAL A 125 -13.65 -6.81 5.33
N LEU A 126 -12.86 -5.88 4.81
CA LEU A 126 -12.26 -5.99 3.46
C LEU A 126 -11.16 -7.05 3.40
N LEU A 127 -10.39 -7.21 4.47
CA LEU A 127 -9.37 -8.24 4.60
C LEU A 127 -9.98 -9.64 4.46
N LEU A 128 -11.15 -9.89 5.06
CA LEU A 128 -11.84 -11.18 4.97
C LEU A 128 -12.43 -11.45 3.57
N ILE A 129 -12.96 -10.43 2.90
CA ILE A 129 -13.60 -10.59 1.57
C ILE A 129 -12.56 -10.62 0.43
N CYS A 130 -11.50 -9.82 0.52
CA CYS A 130 -10.43 -9.81 -0.50
C CYS A 130 -9.46 -11.00 -0.37
N PHE A 131 -9.14 -11.47 0.84
CA PHE A 131 -8.16 -12.58 0.98
C PHE A 131 -8.63 -13.89 0.33
N ARG A 132 -9.93 -14.20 0.38
CA ARG A 132 -10.49 -15.40 -0.28
C ARG A 132 -10.48 -15.32 -1.82
N LYS A 133 -10.33 -14.14 -2.41
CA LYS A 133 -10.33 -13.92 -3.87
C LYS A 133 -8.96 -13.57 -4.46
N ILE A 134 -7.98 -13.22 -3.63
CA ILE A 134 -6.64 -12.81 -4.09
C ILE A 134 -5.63 -13.98 -4.01
N LEU A 135 -5.89 -15.02 -3.21
CA LEU A 135 -5.00 -16.19 -3.05
C LEU A 135 -5.41 -17.43 -3.86
N THR A 136 -6.42 -17.33 -4.72
CA THR A 136 -6.84 -18.32 -5.73
C THR A 136 -6.93 -17.65 -7.07
#